data_AF-A0A945GSS8-F1
#
_entry.id   AF-A0A945GSS8-F1
#
_cell.length_a   1.000
_cell.length_b   1.000
_cell.length_c   1.000
_cell.angle_alpha   90.00
_cell.angle_beta   90.00
_cell.angle_gamma   90.00
#
_symmetry.space_group_name_H-M   'P 1'
#
loop_
_entity.id
_entity.type
_entity.pdbx_description
1 polymer ?
#
loop_
_entity_poly.entity_id
_entity_poly.type
_entity_poly.pdbx_seq_one_letter_code
_entity_poly.pdbx_strand_id
1 'polypeptide(L)'
;MTEEPKNEIENTEQEENAEGVPHFVTPLLPIARQVGEHVISAMEHEGTVAVLTTITGSNQGRQVVSIPLTAEHVQQVHSLIEEIHEADEPERVPCVGFHCILDQEDSEIDS
;
A
#
# COMPACT_ATOMS: atom_id res chain seq x y z
N MET A 1 41.79 13.47 20.71
CA MET A 1 40.73 13.20 21.71
C MET A 1 39.51 13.92 21.21
N THR A 2 38.58 13.15 20.67
CA THR A 2 37.35 13.59 19.99
C THR A 2 36.33 14.05 21.03
N GLU A 3 35.79 15.25 20.85
CA GLU A 3 34.67 15.79 21.63
C GLU A 3 33.35 15.33 20.97
N GLU A 4 32.50 14.62 21.73
CA GLU A 4 31.13 14.30 21.33
C GLU A 4 30.19 15.42 21.81
N PRO A 5 29.25 15.93 20.98
CA PRO A 5 28.21 16.81 21.48
C PRO A 5 27.07 15.97 22.05
N LYS A 6 26.83 16.14 23.35
CA LYS A 6 25.68 15.62 24.09
C LYS A 6 24.45 16.46 23.68
N ASN A 7 23.55 15.88 22.90
CA ASN A 7 22.29 16.53 22.52
C ASN A 7 21.25 16.27 23.63
N GLU A 8 21.15 17.18 24.59
CA GLU A 8 20.10 17.18 25.61
C GLU A 8 18.81 17.70 24.96
N ILE A 9 17.83 16.81 24.78
CA ILE A 9 16.47 17.18 24.37
C ILE A 9 15.77 17.70 25.63
N GLU A 10 15.58 19.02 25.71
CA GLU A 10 14.73 19.66 26.72
C GLU A 10 13.27 19.21 26.54
N ASN A 11 12.82 18.31 27.43
CA ASN A 11 11.40 18.12 27.70
C ASN A 11 10.89 19.37 28.44
N THR A 12 10.20 20.26 27.73
CA THR A 12 9.41 21.31 28.37
C THR A 12 8.12 20.69 28.87
N GLU A 13 8.09 20.36 30.15
CA GLU A 13 6.87 20.07 30.90
C GLU A 13 6.09 21.39 31.08
N GLN A 14 4.92 21.51 30.44
CA GLN A 14 3.99 22.60 30.67
C GLN A 14 2.88 22.12 31.61
N GLU A 15 2.92 22.60 32.86
CA GLU A 15 1.88 22.39 33.87
C GLU A 15 0.60 23.20 33.57
N GLU A 16 -0.51 22.46 33.56
CA GLU A 16 -1.89 22.75 34.01
C GLU A 16 -2.43 24.19 34.09
N ASN A 17 -3.37 24.54 33.19
CA ASN A 17 -4.66 25.15 33.53
C ASN A 17 -5.58 25.30 32.30
N ALA A 18 -6.63 24.47 32.19
CA ALA A 18 -7.86 24.82 31.50
C ALA A 18 -8.94 23.78 31.81
N GLU A 19 -10.04 24.21 32.46
CA GLU A 19 -11.36 23.59 32.29
C GLU A 19 -11.76 23.74 30.82
N GLY A 20 -11.21 22.87 29.98
CA GLY A 20 -11.35 22.88 28.53
C GLY A 20 -11.95 21.58 28.04
N VAL A 21 -12.70 21.68 26.94
CA VAL A 21 -13.22 20.52 26.20
C VAL A 21 -12.08 19.51 25.99
N PRO A 22 -12.27 18.21 26.27
CA PRO A 22 -11.20 17.22 26.11
C PRO A 22 -10.71 17.23 24.66
N HIS A 23 -9.45 17.62 24.47
CA HIS A 23 -8.79 17.64 23.18
C HIS A 23 -8.10 16.30 22.94
N PHE A 24 -8.61 15.52 21.98
CA PHE A 24 -7.97 14.28 21.54
C PHE A 24 -7.00 14.60 20.40
N VAL A 25 -5.72 14.74 20.74
CA VAL A 25 -4.65 14.91 19.74
C VAL A 25 -4.17 13.52 19.30
N THR A 26 -4.52 13.12 18.08
CA THR A 26 -3.98 11.89 17.48
C THR A 26 -2.86 12.26 16.50
N PRO A 27 -1.63 11.75 16.68
CA PRO A 27 -0.54 12.06 15.75
C PRO A 27 -0.83 11.41 14.39
N LEU A 28 -0.73 12.20 13.32
CA LEU A 28 -0.75 11.67 11.96
C LEU A 28 0.60 10.99 11.68
N LEU A 29 0.61 9.66 11.62
CA LEU A 29 1.81 8.90 11.32
C LEU A 29 2.12 8.97 9.82
N PRO A 30 3.41 9.09 9.42
CA PRO A 30 3.81 8.92 8.03
C PRO A 30 3.39 7.55 7.49
N ILE A 31 3.04 7.47 6.21
CA ILE A 31 2.60 6.23 5.54
C ILE A 31 3.59 5.08 5.79
N ALA A 32 4.90 5.35 5.68
CA ALA A 32 5.93 4.35 5.91
C ALA A 32 5.87 3.74 7.33
N ARG A 33 5.55 4.55 8.34
CA ARG A 33 5.41 4.09 9.72
C ARG A 33 4.14 3.26 9.91
N GLN A 34 3.02 3.68 9.32
CA GLN A 34 1.78 2.91 9.34
C GLN A 34 1.94 1.54 8.68
N VAL A 35 2.59 1.49 7.53
CA VAL A 35 2.92 0.22 6.85
C VAL A 35 3.82 -0.64 7.73
N GLY A 36 4.86 -0.07 8.33
CA GLY A 36 5.76 -0.80 9.22
C GLY A 36 5.02 -1.43 10.42
N GLU A 37 4.21 -0.64 11.12
CA GLU A 37 3.42 -1.11 12.26
C GLU A 37 2.41 -2.18 11.85
N HIS A 38 1.74 -2.01 10.71
CA HIS A 38 0.83 -3.01 10.17
C HIS A 38 1.52 -4.32 9.77
N VAL A 39 2.69 -4.25 9.14
CA VAL A 39 3.44 -5.44 8.72
C VAL A 39 3.92 -6.22 9.94
N ILE A 40 4.46 -5.54 10.94
CA ILE A 40 4.91 -6.20 12.18
C ILE A 40 3.73 -6.87 12.87
N SER A 41 2.62 -6.15 13.06
CA SER A 41 1.41 -6.71 13.67
C SER A 41 0.83 -7.88 12.86
N ALA A 42 0.80 -7.77 11.53
CA ALA A 42 0.35 -8.84 10.65
C ALA A 42 1.24 -10.10 10.78
N MET A 43 2.56 -9.93 10.94
CA MET A 43 3.49 -11.05 11.10
C MET A 43 3.41 -11.75 12.46
N GLU A 44 2.87 -11.09 13.49
CA GLU A 44 2.63 -11.71 14.80
C GLU A 44 1.48 -12.74 14.77
N HIS A 45 0.65 -12.73 13.73
CA HIS A 45 -0.40 -13.73 13.56
C HIS A 45 0.17 -15.09 13.14
N GLU A 46 -0.22 -16.14 13.86
CA GLU A 46 0.24 -17.50 13.60
C GLU A 46 -0.01 -17.95 12.16
N GLY A 47 0.99 -18.59 11.55
CA GLY A 47 0.91 -19.11 10.19
C GLY A 47 1.07 -18.05 9.09
N THR A 48 1.26 -16.78 9.45
CA THR A 48 1.58 -15.73 8.49
C THR A 48 3.00 -15.90 7.97
N VAL A 49 3.16 -15.83 6.65
CA VAL A 49 4.46 -15.91 5.97
C VAL A 49 4.75 -14.70 5.08
N ALA A 50 3.73 -13.89 4.76
CA ALA A 50 3.84 -12.67 3.99
C ALA A 50 2.72 -11.68 4.34
N VAL A 51 2.86 -10.41 3.95
CA VAL A 51 1.85 -9.37 4.16
C VAL A 51 1.62 -8.61 2.86
N LEU A 52 0.37 -8.59 2.38
CA LEU A 52 -0.05 -7.77 1.25
C LEU A 52 -0.48 -6.40 1.77
N THR A 53 0.18 -5.33 1.33
CA THR A 53 -0.20 -3.96 1.69
C THR A 53 -0.69 -3.20 0.47
N THR A 54 -1.85 -2.55 0.60
CA THR A 54 -2.45 -1.72 -0.45
C THR A 54 -3.00 -0.42 0.13
N ILE A 55 -3.13 0.59 -0.74
CA ILE A 55 -3.76 1.86 -0.39
C ILE A 55 -5.13 1.88 -1.08
N THR A 56 -6.19 1.95 -0.29
CA THR A 56 -7.56 2.06 -0.77
C THR A 56 -8.06 3.49 -0.65
N GLY A 57 -8.98 3.89 -1.53
CA GLY A 57 -9.66 5.19 -1.46
C GLY A 57 -11.13 5.00 -1.10
N SER A 58 -11.63 5.78 -0.15
CA SER A 58 -13.04 5.86 0.19
C SER A 58 -13.52 7.31 0.27
N ASN A 59 -14.82 7.50 0.45
CA ASN A 59 -15.47 8.78 0.70
C ASN A 59 -14.87 9.51 1.94
N GLN A 60 -14.21 8.76 2.83
CA GLN A 60 -13.59 9.27 4.05
C GLN A 60 -12.07 9.51 3.92
N GLY A 61 -11.48 9.24 2.74
CA GLY A 61 -10.06 9.48 2.46
C GLY A 61 -9.30 8.24 2.03
N ARG A 62 -7.97 8.37 1.97
CA ARG A 62 -7.05 7.26 1.66
C ARG A 62 -6.76 6.46 2.92
N GLN A 63 -6.82 5.14 2.82
CA GLN A 63 -6.54 4.22 3.92
C GLN A 63 -5.47 3.22 3.50
N VAL A 64 -4.53 2.92 4.39
CA VAL A 64 -3.57 1.84 4.23
C VAL A 64 -4.20 0.57 4.79
N VAL A 65 -4.24 -0.49 3.99
CA VAL A 65 -4.75 -1.80 4.39
C VAL A 65 -3.64 -2.82 4.21
N SER A 66 -3.36 -3.59 5.27
CA SER A 66 -2.36 -4.65 5.25
C SER A 66 -3.03 -5.96 5.65
N ILE A 67 -2.78 -7.01 4.87
CA ILE A 67 -3.46 -8.30 4.96
C ILE A 67 -2.40 -9.38 5.18
N PRO A 68 -2.40 -10.09 6.32
CA PRO A 68 -1.52 -11.23 6.53
C PRO A 68 -1.91 -12.38 5.60
N LEU A 69 -0.91 -13.02 4.99
CA LEU A 69 -1.06 -14.15 4.09
C LEU A 69 -0.41 -15.39 4.69
N THR A 70 -1.12 -16.51 4.64
CA THR A 70 -0.57 -17.85 4.91
C THR A 70 0.19 -18.37 3.69
N ALA A 71 0.91 -19.47 3.85
CA ALA A 71 1.61 -20.12 2.74
C ALA A 71 0.66 -20.50 1.58
N GLU A 72 -0.56 -20.93 1.90
CA GLU A 72 -1.60 -21.23 0.91
C GLU A 72 -2.04 -19.96 0.14
N HIS A 73 -2.33 -18.86 0.85
CA HIS A 73 -2.71 -17.61 0.21
C HIS A 73 -1.61 -17.05 -0.70
N VAL A 74 -0.34 -17.20 -0.30
CA VAL A 74 0.80 -16.79 -1.13
C VAL A 74 0.86 -17.57 -2.44
N GLN A 75 0.62 -18.90 -2.40
CA GLN A 75 0.58 -19.71 -3.62
C GLN A 75 -0.54 -19.26 -4.56
N GLN A 76 -1.73 -18.99 -4.03
CA GLN A 76 -2.86 -18.49 -4.82
C GLN A 76 -2.55 -17.15 -5.49
N VAL A 77 -1.92 -16.23 -4.77
CA VAL A 77 -1.49 -14.93 -5.33
C VAL A 77 -0.47 -15.14 -6.44
N HIS A 78 0.51 -16.02 -6.24
CA HIS A 78 1.50 -16.35 -7.27
C HIS A 78 0.85 -16.91 -8.55
N SER A 79 -0.07 -17.87 -8.40
CA SER A 79 -0.79 -18.44 -9.55
C SER A 79 -1.59 -17.40 -10.33
N LEU A 80 -2.25 -16.46 -9.62
CA LEU A 80 -2.98 -15.38 -10.27
C LEU A 80 -2.05 -14.42 -11.02
N ILE A 81 -0.89 -14.08 -10.44
CA ILE A 81 0.10 -13.21 -11.11
C ILE A 81 0.65 -13.89 -12.37
N GLU A 82 0.90 -15.19 -12.31
CA GLU A 82 1.35 -15.98 -13.46
C GLU A 82 0.30 -16.02 -14.57
N GLU A 83 -0.98 -16.27 -14.24
CA GLU A 83 -2.09 -16.24 -15.20
C GLU A 83 -2.21 -14.89 -15.90
N ILE A 84 -2.10 -13.78 -15.14
CA ILE A 84 -2.13 -12.43 -15.70
C ILE A 84 -0.94 -12.22 -16.64
N HIS A 85 0.28 -12.59 -16.23
CA HIS A 85 1.47 -12.43 -17.07
C HIS A 85 1.40 -13.25 -18.37
N GLU A 86 0.81 -14.45 -18.34
CA GLU A 86 0.59 -15.25 -19.54
C GLU A 86 -0.45 -14.64 -20.48
N ALA A 87 -1.47 -13.97 -19.93
CA ALA A 87 -2.49 -13.27 -20.71
C ALA A 87 -2.03 -11.93 -21.29
N ASP A 88 -0.99 -11.32 -20.72
CA ASP A 88 -0.49 -9.98 -21.07
C ASP A 88 0.42 -9.96 -22.31
N GLU A 89 0.35 -10.98 -23.20
CA GLU A 89 1.02 -10.90 -24.50
C GLU A 89 0.33 -9.81 -25.32
N PRO A 90 0.96 -8.64 -25.54
CA PRO A 90 0.27 -7.51 -26.14
C PRO A 90 -0.04 -7.87 -27.59
N GLU A 91 -1.30 -7.73 -27.96
CA GLU A 91 -1.71 -7.85 -29.36
C GLU A 91 -0.88 -6.86 -30.19
N ARG A 92 -0.05 -7.39 -31.08
CA ARG A 92 0.87 -6.58 -31.88
C ARG A 92 0.10 -5.98 -33.04
N VAL A 93 -0.57 -4.86 -32.79
CA VAL A 93 -1.24 -4.10 -33.85
C VAL A 93 -0.16 -3.49 -34.78
N PRO A 94 -0.11 -3.86 -36.06
CA PRO A 94 0.85 -3.29 -36.99
C PRO A 94 0.48 -1.83 -37.28
N CYS A 95 1.31 -0.90 -36.79
CA CYS A 95 1.13 0.53 -37.03
C CYS A 95 2.17 1.06 -38.03
N VAL A 96 1.73 1.93 -38.94
CA VAL A 96 2.59 2.66 -39.89
C VAL A 96 2.38 4.16 -39.69
N GLY A 97 3.37 4.82 -39.09
CA GLY A 97 3.25 6.23 -38.70
C GLY A 97 2.24 6.42 -37.56
N PHE A 98 1.19 7.21 -37.80
CA PHE A 98 0.09 7.46 -36.84
C PHE A 98 -1.17 6.61 -37.09
N HIS A 99 -1.11 5.62 -37.99
CA HIS A 99 -2.25 4.74 -38.31
C HIS A 99 -1.95 3.32 -37.86
N CYS A 100 -2.90 2.70 -37.18
CA CYS A 100 -2.85 1.30 -36.78
C CYS A 100 -3.92 0.53 -37.55
N ILE A 101 -3.57 -0.66 -38.05
CA ILE A 101 -4.49 -1.52 -38.78
C ILE A 101 -5.16 -2.41 -37.73
N LEU A 102 -6.44 -2.14 -37.45
CA LEU A 102 -7.28 -3.00 -36.64
C LEU A 102 -7.97 -3.97 -37.60
N ASP A 103 -7.80 -5.28 -37.41
CA ASP A 103 -8.55 -6.27 -38.17
C ASP A 103 -10.03 -6.21 -37.73
N GLN A 104 -10.96 -6.28 -38.69
CA GLN A 104 -12.38 -5.97 -38.48
C GLN A 104 -13.16 -7.02 -37.67
N GLU A 105 -12.51 -8.06 -37.15
CA GLU A 105 -13.17 -9.11 -36.37
C GLU A 105 -13.78 -8.58 -35.06
N ASP A 106 -13.30 -7.44 -34.54
CA ASP A 106 -13.84 -6.80 -33.33
C ASP A 106 -14.99 -5.81 -33.58
N SER A 107 -15.35 -5.55 -34.84
CA SER A 107 -16.38 -4.55 -35.18
C SER A 107 -17.81 -5.10 -35.26
N GLU A 108 -18.03 -6.40 -35.03
CA GLU A 108 -19.35 -7.04 -35.09
C GLU A 108 -19.97 -7.38 -33.72
N ILE A 109 -19.38 -6.95 -32.60
CA ILE A 109 -19.98 -7.13 -31.26
C ILE A 109 -20.46 -5.77 -30.72
N ASP A 110 -21.36 -5.11 -31.45
CA ASP A 110 -22.32 -4.15 -30.87
C ASP A 110 -23.31 -3.72 -31.98
N SER A 111 -24.34 -4.53 -32.21
CA SER A 111 -25.55 -4.15 -32.96
C SER A 111 -26.78 -4.84 -32.39
#